data_AF-X1HDP2-F1
#
_entry.id   AF-X1HDP2-F1
#
_cell.length_a   1.000
_cell.length_b   1.000
_cell.length_c   1.000
_cell.angle_alpha   90.00
_cell.angle_beta   90.00
_cell.angle_gamma   90.00
#
_symmetry.space_group_name_H-M   'P 1'
#
loop_
_entity.id
_entity.type
_entity.pdbx_description
1 polymer ?
#
loop_
_entity_poly.entity_id
_entity_poly.type
_entity_poly.pdbx_seq_one_letter_code
_entity_poly.pdbx_strand_id
1 'polypeptide(L)' 'CGLAPNILTLIIARLAQGVGGAIMFATALALLAQAFPPRERGTAFGVFGAVTGVSVAVGPVLGGVLTTGLSWHWIFFV' A
#
# COMPACT_ATOMS: atom_id res chain seq x y z
N CYS A 1 -14.17 -7.70 -3.35
CA CYS A 1 -15.31 -7.89 -2.44
C CYS A 1 -16.35 -6.79 -2.62
N GLY A 2 -15.98 -5.50 -2.58
CA GLY A 2 -16.94 -4.38 -2.71
C GLY A 2 -17.65 -4.22 -4.06
N LEU A 3 -17.07 -4.67 -5.18
CA LEU A 3 -17.66 -4.59 -6.54
C LEU A 3 -17.52 -5.89 -7.36
N ALA A 4 -17.03 -6.98 -6.75
CA ALA A 4 -16.74 -8.22 -7.48
C ALA A 4 -18.00 -9.08 -7.59
N PRO A 5 -18.48 -9.41 -8.81
CA PRO A 5 -19.71 -10.18 -9.00
C PRO A 5 -19.54 -11.69 -8.80
N ASN A 6 -18.31 -12.22 -8.89
CA ASN A 6 -18.00 -13.64 -8.68
C ASN A 6 -16.55 -13.83 -8.19
N ILE A 7 -16.22 -15.07 -7.78
CA ILE A 7 -14.93 -15.46 -7.20
C ILE A 7 -13.78 -15.23 -8.18
N LEU A 8 -13.98 -15.56 -9.46
CA LEU A 8 -12.92 -15.45 -10.47
C LEU A 8 -12.51 -13.98 -10.68
N THR A 9 -13.48 -13.06 -10.76
CA THR A 9 -13.20 -11.61 -10.83
C THR A 9 -12.45 -11.12 -9.60
N LEU A 10 -12.77 -11.64 -8.40
CA LEU A 10 -12.07 -11.29 -7.18
C LEU A 10 -10.60 -11.74 -7.20
N ILE A 11 -10.33 -12.96 -7.67
CA ILE A 11 -8.97 -13.50 -7.79
C ILE A 11 -8.15 -12.65 -8.78
N ILE A 12 -8.69 -12.37 -9.96
CA ILE A 12 -8.01 -11.55 -10.98
C ILE A 12 -7.71 -10.14 -10.42
N ALA A 13 -8.68 -9.52 -9.76
CA ALA A 13 -8.48 -8.20 -9.16
C ALA A 13 -7.37 -8.19 -8.09
N ARG A 14 -7.29 -9.25 -7.27
CA ARG A 14 -6.22 -9.40 -6.26
C ARG A 14 -4.86 -9.63 -6.91
N LEU A 15 -4.82 -10.41 -7.99
CA LEU A 15 -3.61 -10.63 -8.78
C LEU A 15 -3.11 -9.31 -9.37
N ALA A 16 -4.00 -8.54 -10.01
CA ALA A 16 -3.69 -7.22 -10.55
C ALA A 16 -3.23 -6.24 -9.46
N GLN A 17 -3.89 -6.21 -8.30
CA GLN A 17 -3.50 -5.38 -7.16
C GLN A 17 -2.11 -5.76 -6.64
N GLY A 18 -1.81 -7.05 -6.51
CA GLY A 18 -0.51 -7.53 -6.07
C GLY A 18 0.62 -7.17 -7.04
N VAL A 19 0.38 -7.38 -8.34
CA VAL A 19 1.34 -7.01 -9.39
C VAL A 19 1.58 -5.50 -9.42
N GLY A 20 0.52 -4.69 -9.40
CA GLY A 20 0.63 -3.24 -9.35
C GLY A 20 1.39 -2.75 -8.11
N GLY A 21 1.08 -3.31 -6.94
CA GLY A 21 1.78 -3.02 -5.68
C GLY A 21 3.27 -3.35 -5.75
N ALA A 22 3.64 -4.50 -6.30
CA ALA A 22 5.03 -4.90 -6.46
C ALA A 22 5.81 -3.96 -7.40
N ILE A 23 5.20 -3.59 -8.54
CA ILE A 23 5.80 -2.65 -9.50
C ILE A 23 6.00 -1.28 -8.85
N MET A 24 4.97 -0.76 -8.18
CA MET A 24 5.06 0.53 -7.47
C MET A 24 6.16 0.52 -6.41
N PHE A 25 6.27 -0.56 -5.62
CA PHE A 25 7.29 -0.66 -4.59
C PHE A 25 8.71 -0.72 -5.18
N ALA A 26 8.93 -1.56 -6.19
CA ALA A 26 10.23 -1.69 -6.83
C ALA A 26 10.68 -0.38 -7.50
N THR A 27 9.76 0.28 -8.21
CA THR A 27 10.04 1.56 -8.89
C THR A 27 10.27 2.70 -7.90
N ALA A 28 9.55 2.76 -6.78
CA ALA A 28 9.75 3.78 -5.75
C ALA A 28 11.19 3.75 -5.20
N LEU A 29 11.71 2.57 -4.86
CA LEU A 29 13.08 2.41 -4.36
C LEU A 29 14.12 2.79 -5.43
N ALA A 30 13.89 2.41 -6.69
CA ALA A 30 14.77 2.75 -7.79
C ALA A 30 14.82 4.26 -8.05
N LEU A 31 13.66 4.92 -8.06
CA LEU A 31 13.55 6.38 -8.20
C LEU A 31 14.25 7.10 -7.06
N LEU A 32 14.08 6.63 -5.82
CA LEU A 32 14.75 7.22 -4.66
C LEU A 32 16.29 7.14 -4.79
N ALA A 33 16.81 6.00 -5.26
CA ALA A 33 18.24 5.85 -5.49
C ALA A 33 18.76 6.77 -6.61
N GLN A 34 17.96 7.05 -7.64
CA GLN A 34 18.33 7.94 -8.75
C GLN A 34 18.20 9.43 -8.37
N ALA A 35 17.18 9.79 -7.59
CA ALA A 35 16.88 11.17 -7.23
C ALA A 35 17.86 11.76 -6.20
N PHE A 36 18.44 10.92 -5.32
CA PHE A 36 19.31 11.38 -4.25
C PHE A 36 20.78 11.00 -4.46
N PRO A 37 21.73 11.91 -4.15
CA PRO A 37 23.15 11.62 -4.22
C PRO A 37 23.56 10.56 -3.18
N PRO A 38 24.65 9.80 -3.41
CA PRO A 38 25.03 8.66 -2.57
C PRO A 38 25.10 8.93 -1.07
N ARG A 39 25.53 10.14 -0.68
CA ARG A 39 25.66 10.56 0.72
C ARG A 39 24.31 10.75 1.43
N GLU A 40 23.25 11.05 0.69
CA GLU A 40 21.91 11.34 1.23
C GLU A 40 20.94 10.16 1.09
N ARG A 41 21.27 9.17 0.25
CA ARG A 41 20.43 7.97 0.03
C ARG A 41 20.04 7.26 1.32
N GLY A 42 20.98 7.11 2.26
CA GLY A 42 20.69 6.46 3.55
C GLY A 42 19.56 7.16 4.31
N THR A 43 19.59 8.50 4.37
CA THR A 43 18.53 9.30 4.97
C THR A 43 17.23 9.19 4.18
N ALA A 44 17.29 9.24 2.84
CA ALA A 44 16.10 9.10 2.00
C ALA A 44 15.41 7.74 2.21
N PHE A 45 16.17 6.64 2.21
CA PHE A 45 15.64 5.30 2.49
C PHE A 45 15.15 5.18 3.94
N GLY A 46 15.81 5.84 4.89
CA GLY A 46 15.38 5.93 6.28
C GLY A 46 14.00 6.61 6.42
N VAL A 47 13.78 7.74 5.75
CA VAL A 47 12.48 8.43 5.74
C VAL A 47 11.42 7.57 5.05
N PHE A 48 11.74 6.97 3.90
CA PHE A 48 10.83 6.04 3.22
C PHE A 48 10.40 4.88 4.14
N GLY A 49 11.36 4.27 4.85
CA GLY A 49 11.11 3.22 5.83
C GLY A 49 10.28 3.70 7.02
N ALA A 50 10.55 4.90 7.55
CA ALA A 50 9.78 5.48 8.65
C ALA A 50 8.32 5.72 8.25
N VAL A 51 8.07 6.31 7.08
CA VAL A 51 6.71 6.52 6.54
C VAL A 51 6.00 5.19 6.31
N THR A 52 6.71 4.19 5.79
CA THR A 52 6.16 2.84 5.60
C THR A 52 5.75 2.23 6.94
N GLY A 53 6.60 2.32 7.96
CA GLY A 53 6.31 1.83 9.31
C GLY A 53 5.11 2.52 9.96
N VAL A 54 5.03 3.85 9.86
CA VAL A 54 3.87 4.62 10.33
C VAL A 54 2.60 4.18 9.62
N SER A 55 2.66 3.99 8.30
CA SER A 55 1.52 3.54 7.50
C SER A 55 1.02 2.15 7.96
N VAL A 56 1.93 1.22 8.26
CA VAL A 56 1.59 -0.11 8.79
C VAL A 56 0.93 -0.02 10.18
N ALA A 57 1.36 0.91 11.03
CA ALA A 57 0.76 1.10 12.35
C ALA A 57 -0.62 1.78 12.29
N VAL A 58 -0.77 2.78 11.41
CA VAL A 58 -2.01 3.56 11.27
C VAL A 58 -3.09 2.79 10.52
N GLY A 59 -2.71 1.93 9.57
CA GLY A 59 -3.63 1.14 8.75
C GLY A 59 -4.69 0.37 9.55
N PRO A 60 -4.32 -0.46 10.54
CA PRO A 60 -5.27 -1.19 11.38
C PRO A 60 -6.20 -0.28 12.19
N VAL A 61 -5.70 0.88 12.65
CA VAL A 61 -6.51 1.84 13.41
C VAL A 61 -7.60 2.43 12.52
N LEU A 62 -7.24 2.89 11.32
CA LEU A 62 -8.21 3.39 10.34
C LEU A 62 -9.17 2.29 9.87
N GLY A 63 -8.67 1.08 9.62
CA GLY A 63 -9.50 -0.08 9.28
C GLY A 63 -10.50 -0.43 10.38
N GLY A 64 -10.10 -0.33 11.64
CA GLY A 64 -10.97 -0.49 12.81
C GLY A 64 -12.09 0.55 12.85
N VAL A 65 -11.77 1.83 12.61
CA VAL A 65 -12.77 2.91 12.54
C VAL A 65 -13.76 2.68 11.39
N LEU A 66 -13.27 2.29 10.20
CA LEU A 66 -14.12 2.03 9.03
C LEU A 66 -15.09 0.85 9.25
N THR A 67 -14.60 -0.22 9.87
CA THR A 67 -15.40 -1.42 10.13
C THR A 67 -16.44 -1.22 11.23
N THR A 68 -16.14 -0.41 12.24
CA THR A 68 -17.03 -0.16 13.38
C THR A 68 -18.01 0.98 13.14
N GLY A 69 -17.62 2.02 12.38
CA GLY A 69 -18.42 3.22 12.17
C GLY A 69 -19.28 3.26 10.89
N LEU A 70 -18.88 2.55 9.82
CA LEU A 70 -19.65 2.51 8.56
C LEU A 70 -20.11 1.09 8.23
N SER A 71 -19.22 0.28 7.66
CA SER A 71 -19.40 -1.15 7.40
C SER A 71 -18.10 -1.76 6.91
N TRP A 72 -17.93 -3.07 7.09
CA TRP A 72 -16.71 -3.78 6.67
C TRP A 72 -16.40 -3.71 5.16
N HIS A 73 -17.41 -3.45 4.31
CA HIS A 73 -17.21 -3.35 2.86
C HIS A 73 -16.37 -2.14 2.45
N TRP A 74 -16.30 -1.10 3.29
CA TRP A 74 -15.54 0.12 3.00
C TRP A 74 -14.03 -0.12 2.93
N ILE A 75 -13.52 -1.18 3.56
CA ILE A 75 -12.10 -1.57 3.48
C ILE A 75 -11.68 -1.92 2.05
N PHE A 76 -12.62 -2.23 1.16
CA PHE A 76 -12.28 -2.56 -0.23
C PHE A 76 -12.21 -1.36 -1.17
N PHE A 77 -12.60 -0.17 -0.68
CA PHE A 77 -12.58 1.07 -1.44
C PHE A 77 -11.46 2.03 -0.98
N VAL A 78 -10.89 1.79 0.20
CA VAL A 78 -9.77 2.51 0.80
C VAL A 78 -8.51 1.67 0.68
#